data_AF-A0ABD3BU98-F1
#
_entry.id   AF-A0ABD3BU98-F1
#
_cell.length_a   1.000
_cell.length_b   1.000
_cell.length_c   1.000
_cell.angle_alpha   90.00
_cell.angle_beta   90.00
_cell.angle_gamma   90.00
#
_symmetry.space_group_name_H-M   'P 1'
#
loop_
_entity.id
_entity.type
_entity.pdbx_description
1 polymer ?
#
loop_
_entity_poly.entity_id
_entity_poly.type
_entity_poly.pdbx_seq_one_letter_code
_entity_poly.pdbx_strand_id
1 'polypeptide(L)'
;MACIPTLSYPLKPPIPSHPPWIHTKPYSHSHFSPESHRQPKRSVSVPVSFNPSGNSDLSLFDNDQETAAAPPMPAKEGRYEIVIDNDVIARLDLSPFQAATGINSPSSVKPKQFLERTIGFTINYKREDENDPREFSEFPDIRLWFVRLDAMYPWLPVLLDWRAGELARYAAMLVPHQMSMRMGVVFNPEALELFVVEKVFVVYSWLKEHHDSESPLPRLKAKDMARMLGFGIGDDLFDLVDHHNK
;
A
#
# COMPACT_ATOMS: atom_id res chain seq x y z
N MET A 1 9.49 28.17 -33.80
CA MET A 1 8.40 27.93 -32.83
C MET A 1 7.63 26.71 -33.26
N ALA A 2 7.58 25.67 -32.43
CA ALA A 2 6.71 24.52 -32.61
C ALA A 2 5.97 24.30 -31.29
N CYS A 3 4.64 24.33 -31.31
CA CYS A 3 3.83 24.18 -30.11
C CYS A 3 3.81 22.72 -29.67
N ILE A 4 4.09 22.47 -28.39
CA ILE A 4 3.95 21.15 -27.77
C ILE A 4 2.44 20.92 -27.51
N PRO A 5 1.83 19.82 -27.97
CA PRO A 5 0.46 19.49 -27.60
C PRO A 5 0.38 19.06 -26.13
N THR A 6 -0.66 19.52 -25.43
CA THR A 6 -0.98 19.14 -24.06
C THR A 6 -1.27 17.64 -23.95
N LEU A 7 -0.60 16.94 -23.03
CA LEU A 7 -0.90 15.54 -22.72
C LEU A 7 -2.21 15.43 -21.91
N SER A 8 -3.29 15.04 -22.56
CA SER A 8 -4.54 14.64 -21.91
C SER A 8 -4.49 13.13 -21.63
N TYR A 9 -4.45 12.70 -20.37
CA TYR A 9 -4.48 11.28 -20.00
C TYR A 9 -5.85 10.66 -20.37
N PRO A 10 -5.90 9.63 -21.24
CA PRO A 10 -7.17 9.10 -21.75
C PRO A 10 -7.50 7.73 -21.10
N LEU A 11 -7.79 7.72 -19.80
CA LEU A 11 -8.43 6.58 -19.14
C LEU A 11 -9.75 7.03 -18.52
N LYS A 12 -10.81 7.05 -19.33
CA LYS A 12 -12.18 7.08 -18.83
C LYS A 12 -12.57 5.65 -18.43
N PRO A 13 -12.83 5.36 -17.14
CA PRO A 13 -13.48 4.10 -16.80
C PRO A 13 -14.88 4.06 -17.43
N PRO A 14 -15.42 2.87 -17.76
CA PRO A 14 -16.82 2.74 -18.14
C PRO A 14 -17.70 3.18 -16.95
N ILE A 15 -18.53 4.19 -17.17
CA ILE A 15 -19.43 4.73 -16.14
C ILE A 15 -20.54 3.71 -15.87
N PRO A 16 -20.71 3.19 -14.64
CA PRO A 16 -21.93 2.49 -14.27
C PRO A 16 -23.06 3.51 -14.18
N SER A 17 -24.05 3.39 -15.06
CA SER A 17 -25.19 4.31 -15.09
C SER A 17 -26.16 4.03 -13.93
N HIS A 18 -25.96 4.68 -12.79
CA HIS A 18 -26.99 4.74 -11.73
C HIS A 18 -28.01 5.85 -12.03
N PRO A 19 -29.32 5.59 -11.95
CA PRO A 19 -30.35 6.59 -12.24
C PRO A 19 -30.50 7.61 -11.09
N PRO A 20 -30.90 8.85 -11.39
CA PRO A 20 -31.06 9.90 -10.38
C PRO A 20 -32.35 9.72 -9.57
N TRP A 21 -32.23 9.66 -8.24
CA TRP A 21 -33.38 9.72 -7.34
C TRP A 21 -33.75 11.17 -7.02
N ILE A 22 -35.03 11.50 -7.18
CA ILE A 22 -35.53 12.88 -7.14
C ILE A 22 -36.06 13.24 -5.74
N HIS A 23 -35.35 14.19 -5.13
CA HIS A 23 -35.74 15.28 -4.23
C HIS A 23 -37.16 15.37 -3.58
N THR A 24 -37.14 15.86 -2.33
CA THR A 24 -38.16 16.63 -1.52
C THR A 24 -38.84 15.86 -0.36
N LYS A 25 -39.25 16.46 0.79
CA LYS A 25 -39.20 17.88 1.30
C LYS A 25 -38.94 17.92 2.84
N PRO A 26 -39.23 18.97 3.69
CA PRO A 26 -38.32 19.32 4.81
C PRO A 26 -38.96 19.42 6.23
N TYR A 27 -38.26 20.12 7.15
CA TYR A 27 -38.53 20.43 8.59
C TYR A 27 -38.05 19.34 9.58
N SER A 28 -37.47 19.64 10.76
CA SER A 28 -37.41 20.91 11.53
C SER A 28 -36.02 21.21 12.13
N HIS A 29 -35.80 22.46 12.52
CA HIS A 29 -34.62 22.94 13.25
C HIS A 29 -34.54 22.40 14.70
N SER A 30 -33.32 22.16 15.18
CA SER A 30 -32.95 22.33 16.59
C SER A 30 -31.56 22.97 16.69
N HIS A 31 -31.42 23.97 17.55
CA HIS A 31 -30.17 24.68 17.76
C HIS A 31 -29.31 23.97 18.81
N PHE A 32 -28.07 23.63 18.46
CA PHE A 32 -27.00 23.36 19.42
C PHE A 32 -25.71 24.05 18.97
N SER A 33 -25.10 24.83 19.87
CA SER A 33 -23.84 25.52 19.63
C SER A 33 -22.68 24.59 19.98
N PRO A 34 -21.62 24.46 19.16
CA PRO A 34 -20.43 23.70 19.53
C PRO A 34 -19.43 24.59 20.29
N GLU A 35 -19.02 24.15 21.47
CA GLU A 35 -17.84 24.72 22.16
C GLU A 35 -16.56 24.34 21.40
N SER A 36 -15.65 25.31 21.26
CA SER A 36 -14.41 25.10 20.50
C SER A 36 -13.37 24.35 21.33
N HIS A 37 -13.32 23.03 21.17
CA HIS A 37 -12.19 22.22 21.60
C HIS A 37 -11.23 21.97 20.44
N ARG A 38 -10.25 22.87 20.30
CA ARG A 38 -9.08 22.66 19.43
C ARG A 38 -8.23 21.51 19.96
N GLN A 39 -8.51 20.28 19.52
CA GLN A 39 -7.54 19.21 19.64
C GLN A 39 -6.40 19.43 18.63
N PRO A 40 -5.12 19.24 19.02
CA PRO A 40 -4.01 19.30 18.07
C PRO A 40 -4.11 18.15 17.08
N LYS A 41 -3.94 18.44 15.78
CA LYS A 41 -3.93 17.43 14.71
C LYS A 41 -2.82 16.42 14.97
N ARG A 42 -3.17 15.26 15.50
CA ARG A 42 -2.23 14.18 15.81
C ARG A 42 -1.99 13.40 14.51
N SER A 43 -0.94 13.78 13.78
CA SER A 43 -0.46 13.07 12.58
C SER A 43 0.12 11.72 13.01
N VAL A 44 -0.75 10.73 13.17
CA VAL A 44 -0.39 9.34 13.41
C VAL A 44 -0.59 8.59 12.11
N SER A 45 0.46 7.98 11.59
CA SER A 45 0.34 7.02 10.49
C SER A 45 -0.58 5.89 10.94
N VAL A 46 -1.84 5.90 10.47
CA VAL A 46 -2.84 4.89 10.83
C VAL A 46 -2.33 3.54 10.31
N PRO A 47 -1.97 2.60 11.20
CA PRO A 47 -1.32 1.37 10.79
C PRO A 47 -2.39 0.36 10.42
N VAL A 48 -2.19 -0.33 9.29
CA VAL A 48 -3.21 -1.22 8.72
C VAL A 48 -3.15 -2.59 9.38
N SER A 49 -4.27 -3.05 9.93
CA SER A 49 -4.46 -4.44 10.34
C SER A 49 -4.84 -5.31 9.14
N PHE A 50 -4.31 -6.52 9.12
CA PHE A 50 -4.52 -7.51 8.06
C PHE A 50 -4.43 -8.91 8.65
N ASN A 51 -5.40 -9.77 8.37
CA ASN A 51 -5.35 -11.19 8.72
C ASN A 51 -5.06 -12.04 7.47
N PRO A 52 -3.82 -12.50 7.24
CA PRO A 52 -3.49 -13.32 6.08
C PRO A 52 -4.28 -14.64 6.00
N SER A 53 -4.68 -15.20 7.15
CA SER A 53 -5.45 -16.45 7.19
C SER A 53 -6.92 -16.27 6.80
N GLY A 54 -7.49 -15.07 7.01
CA GLY A 54 -8.89 -14.77 6.67
C GLY A 54 -9.15 -14.60 5.18
N ASN A 55 -8.10 -14.44 4.37
CA ASN A 55 -8.24 -14.21 2.93
C ASN A 55 -8.41 -15.51 2.11
N SER A 56 -8.20 -16.67 2.74
CA SER A 56 -8.20 -17.99 2.08
C SER A 56 -9.51 -18.77 2.25
N ASP A 57 -10.39 -18.33 3.15
CA ASP A 57 -11.61 -19.06 3.54
C ASP A 57 -12.88 -18.22 3.27
N LEU A 58 -13.03 -17.75 2.03
CA LEU A 58 -14.28 -17.17 1.53
C LEU A 58 -15.32 -18.26 1.21
N SER A 59 -15.45 -19.26 2.08
CA SER A 59 -16.54 -20.23 2.00
C SER A 59 -17.85 -19.53 2.40
N LEU A 60 -18.90 -19.69 1.60
CA LEU A 60 -20.20 -18.99 1.74
C LEU A 60 -21.03 -19.44 2.96
N PHE A 61 -20.39 -20.03 3.97
CA PHE A 61 -21.02 -20.51 5.19
C PHE A 61 -20.54 -19.65 6.35
N ASP A 62 -21.45 -18.79 6.83
CA ASP A 62 -21.33 -17.98 8.02
C ASP A 62 -20.90 -18.86 9.21
N ASN A 63 -19.60 -18.80 9.51
CA ASN A 63 -18.97 -19.60 10.56
C ASN A 63 -18.28 -18.59 11.49
N ASP A 64 -18.82 -18.42 12.70
CA ASP A 64 -18.46 -17.38 13.69
C ASP A 64 -16.97 -17.32 14.09
N GLN A 65 -16.16 -18.23 13.54
CA GLN A 65 -14.77 -18.51 13.87
C GLN A 65 -13.75 -17.74 13.01
N GLU A 66 -14.17 -16.79 12.16
CA GLU A 66 -13.27 -15.82 11.54
C GLU A 66 -12.47 -15.04 12.60
N THR A 67 -11.15 -15.21 12.62
CA THR A 67 -10.30 -14.53 13.62
C THR A 67 -10.14 -13.05 13.28
N ALA A 68 -10.39 -12.18 14.26
CA ALA A 68 -10.20 -10.75 14.10
C ALA A 68 -8.72 -10.44 13.82
N ALA A 69 -8.45 -9.44 12.97
CA ALA A 69 -7.08 -9.08 12.65
C ALA A 69 -6.37 -8.49 13.87
N ALA A 70 -5.19 -9.04 14.18
CA ALA A 70 -4.37 -8.50 15.25
C ALA A 70 -3.97 -7.05 14.93
N PRO A 71 -3.94 -6.14 15.92
CA PRO A 71 -3.42 -4.80 15.69
C PRO A 71 -1.94 -4.89 15.30
N PRO A 72 -1.49 -4.09 14.32
CA PRO A 72 -0.09 -4.05 13.89
C PRO A 72 0.84 -3.64 15.03
N MET A 73 2.10 -4.08 14.97
CA MET A 73 3.09 -3.75 15.98
C MET A 73 3.47 -2.25 15.90
N PRO A 74 3.99 -1.65 16.99
CA PRO A 74 4.60 -0.33 16.90
C PRO A 74 5.73 -0.30 15.87
N ALA A 75 5.85 0.84 15.18
CA ALA A 75 6.86 1.10 14.17
C ALA A 75 8.30 0.92 14.69
N LYS A 76 9.19 0.45 13.82
CA LYS A 76 10.62 0.29 14.15
C LYS A 76 11.28 1.66 14.31
N GLU A 77 12.00 1.85 15.42
CA GLU A 77 12.84 3.03 15.63
C GLU A 77 13.91 3.16 14.54
N GLY A 78 14.19 4.39 14.10
CA GLY A 78 15.19 4.67 13.07
C GLY A 78 14.78 4.28 11.64
N ARG A 79 13.49 3.97 11.39
CA ARG A 79 12.95 3.81 10.03
C ARG A 79 12.99 5.12 9.24
N TYR A 80 13.12 5.03 7.92
CA TYR A 80 12.94 6.17 7.03
C TYR A 80 11.45 6.50 6.92
N GLU A 81 11.06 7.68 7.42
CA GLU A 81 9.67 8.15 7.35
C GLU A 81 9.48 9.05 6.13
N ILE A 82 8.65 8.60 5.19
CA ILE A 82 8.31 9.37 3.99
C ILE A 82 7.01 10.13 4.27
N VAL A 83 7.09 11.45 4.31
CA VAL A 83 5.93 12.31 4.53
C VAL A 83 5.37 12.75 3.18
N ILE A 84 4.09 12.48 2.93
CA ILE A 84 3.35 12.93 1.74
C ILE A 84 2.10 13.70 2.16
N ASP A 85 1.67 14.66 1.34
CA ASP A 85 0.45 15.46 1.53
C ASP A 85 -0.35 15.56 0.22
N ASN A 86 -1.48 16.27 0.24
CA ASN A 86 -2.34 16.46 -0.93
C ASN A 86 -1.57 17.02 -2.16
N ASP A 87 -0.59 17.91 -1.94
CA ASP A 87 0.15 18.59 -3.00
C ASP A 87 1.16 17.65 -3.67
N VAL A 88 1.84 16.84 -2.86
CA VAL A 88 2.71 15.74 -3.31
C VAL A 88 1.90 14.70 -4.09
N ILE A 89 0.74 14.30 -3.56
CA ILE A 89 -0.15 13.30 -4.15
C ILE A 89 -0.69 13.79 -5.50
N ALA A 90 -1.26 15.00 -5.56
CA ALA A 90 -1.86 15.56 -6.78
C ALA A 90 -0.85 15.77 -7.93
N ARG A 91 0.42 16.06 -7.61
CA ARG A 91 1.51 16.15 -8.61
C ARG A 91 2.18 14.81 -8.93
N LEU A 92 1.77 13.73 -8.25
CA LEU A 92 2.41 12.43 -8.27
C LEU A 92 3.92 12.53 -7.94
N ASP A 93 4.30 13.45 -7.07
CA ASP A 93 5.68 13.85 -6.81
C ASP A 93 6.41 12.80 -5.95
N LEU A 94 7.51 12.24 -6.46
CA LEU A 94 8.30 11.24 -5.75
C LEU A 94 9.51 11.86 -5.00
N SER A 95 9.71 13.18 -5.07
CA SER A 95 10.83 13.83 -4.38
C SER A 95 10.85 13.63 -2.86
N PRO A 96 9.73 13.46 -2.11
CA PRO A 96 9.79 13.13 -0.69
C PRO A 96 10.34 11.73 -0.42
N PHE A 97 10.02 10.74 -1.28
CA PHE A 97 10.62 9.40 -1.21
C PHE A 97 12.13 9.48 -1.44
N GLN A 98 12.54 10.19 -2.50
CA GLN A 98 13.94 10.34 -2.90
C GLN A 98 14.76 11.06 -1.83
N ALA A 99 14.22 12.13 -1.24
CA ALA A 99 14.87 12.91 -0.18
C ALA A 99 14.98 12.13 1.15
N ALA A 100 13.94 11.39 1.56
CA ALA A 100 13.95 10.63 2.80
C ALA A 100 14.86 9.40 2.76
N THR A 101 14.97 8.75 1.60
CA THR A 101 15.75 7.50 1.42
C THR A 101 17.13 7.72 0.78
N GLY A 102 17.36 8.85 0.09
CA GLY A 102 18.52 9.05 -0.78
C GLY A 102 18.46 8.26 -2.10
N ILE A 103 17.38 7.53 -2.36
CA ILE A 103 17.20 6.71 -3.57
C ILE A 103 16.72 7.60 -4.72
N ASN A 104 17.67 8.22 -5.42
CA ASN A 104 17.38 9.11 -6.57
C ASN A 104 17.16 8.35 -7.89
N SER A 105 17.63 7.10 -7.99
CA SER A 105 17.43 6.22 -9.15
C SER A 105 17.24 4.78 -8.68
N PRO A 106 16.35 3.98 -9.32
CA PRO A 106 16.16 2.57 -8.99
C PRO A 106 17.43 1.73 -9.13
N SER A 107 18.35 2.12 -10.01
CA SER A 107 19.63 1.43 -10.27
C SER A 107 20.77 1.84 -9.33
N SER A 108 20.55 2.80 -8.42
CA SER A 108 21.58 3.34 -7.53
C SER A 108 21.52 2.76 -6.11
N VAL A 109 20.65 1.79 -5.86
CA VAL A 109 20.31 1.32 -4.51
C VAL A 109 21.30 0.26 -4.04
N LYS A 110 21.76 0.38 -2.79
CA LYS A 110 22.56 -0.64 -2.11
C LYS A 110 21.70 -1.33 -1.05
N PRO A 111 21.07 -2.49 -1.33
CA PRO A 111 19.99 -3.02 -0.50
C PRO A 111 20.37 -3.24 0.96
N LYS A 112 21.63 -3.61 1.24
CA LYS A 112 22.18 -3.75 2.60
C LYS A 112 21.81 -2.56 3.51
N GLN A 113 22.04 -1.32 3.05
CA GLN A 113 21.79 -0.09 3.82
C GLN A 113 20.30 0.16 4.14
N PHE A 114 19.39 -0.44 3.36
CA PHE A 114 17.94 -0.30 3.51
C PHE A 114 17.27 -1.54 4.11
N LEU A 115 17.92 -2.71 4.07
CA LEU A 115 17.47 -3.89 4.82
C LEU A 115 17.72 -3.73 6.33
N GLU A 116 18.71 -2.93 6.71
CA GLU A 116 18.94 -2.51 8.10
C GLU A 116 17.87 -1.53 8.62
N ARG A 117 17.46 -0.57 7.79
CA ARG A 117 16.50 0.50 8.11
C ARG A 117 15.26 0.45 7.23
N THR A 118 14.15 0.01 7.81
CA THR A 118 12.86 -0.09 7.14
C THR A 118 12.30 1.27 6.72
N ILE A 119 11.31 1.25 5.82
CA ILE A 119 10.60 2.42 5.31
C ILE A 119 9.16 2.42 5.83
N GLY A 120 8.63 3.59 6.19
CA GLY A 120 7.21 3.81 6.46
C GLY A 120 6.72 5.15 5.90
N PHE A 121 5.40 5.36 5.87
CA PHE A 121 4.82 6.60 5.32
C PHE A 121 3.92 7.33 6.32
N THR A 122 4.05 8.64 6.39
CA THR A 122 3.09 9.54 7.04
C THR A 122 2.27 10.21 5.93
N ILE A 123 0.96 9.95 5.90
CA ILE A 123 0.05 10.50 4.89
C ILE A 123 -0.71 11.67 5.52
N ASN A 124 -0.24 12.90 5.29
CA ASN A 124 -0.87 14.15 5.74
C ASN A 124 -1.95 14.60 4.75
N TYR A 125 -2.88 13.70 4.43
CA TYR A 125 -3.96 13.95 3.47
C TYR A 125 -5.17 14.61 4.15
N LYS A 126 -5.48 15.84 3.71
CA LYS A 126 -6.73 16.54 4.08
C LYS A 126 -7.86 15.99 3.21
N ARG A 127 -8.87 15.40 3.84
CA ARG A 127 -10.12 14.97 3.19
C ARG A 127 -10.97 16.20 2.86
N GLU A 128 -11.83 16.09 1.84
CA GLU A 128 -12.78 17.16 1.48
C GLU A 128 -13.89 17.31 2.54
N ASP A 129 -14.38 16.18 3.07
CA ASP A 129 -15.19 16.09 4.28
C ASP A 129 -14.34 15.51 5.41
N GLU A 130 -14.24 16.22 6.54
CA GLU A 130 -13.50 15.75 7.72
C GLU A 130 -14.15 14.52 8.39
N ASN A 131 -15.42 14.21 8.06
CA ASN A 131 -16.18 13.07 8.58
C ASN A 131 -16.22 11.86 7.63
N ASP A 132 -15.62 11.96 6.44
CA ASP A 132 -15.56 10.85 5.48
C ASP A 132 -14.88 9.64 6.15
N PRO A 133 -15.57 8.50 6.34
CA PRO A 133 -15.08 7.38 7.14
C PRO A 133 -14.07 6.50 6.39
N ARG A 134 -13.86 6.73 5.09
CA ARG A 134 -13.02 5.86 4.25
C ARG A 134 -11.57 5.83 4.70
N GLU A 135 -10.94 4.67 4.55
CA GLU A 135 -9.50 4.52 4.76
C GLU A 135 -8.68 5.09 3.61
N PHE A 136 -7.41 5.43 3.85
CA PHE A 136 -6.58 6.08 2.83
C PHE A 136 -6.37 5.23 1.57
N SER A 137 -6.47 3.90 1.67
CA SER A 137 -6.40 2.99 0.52
C SER A 137 -7.68 2.97 -0.34
N GLU A 138 -8.76 3.63 0.07
CA GLU A 138 -9.98 3.79 -0.72
C GLU A 138 -10.00 5.10 -1.55
N PHE A 139 -9.02 6.00 -1.35
CA PHE A 139 -8.90 7.25 -2.11
C PHE A 139 -8.09 7.04 -3.40
N PRO A 140 -8.67 7.26 -4.60
CA PRO A 140 -8.06 6.86 -5.86
C PRO A 140 -6.80 7.65 -6.23
N ASP A 141 -6.66 8.89 -5.77
CA ASP A 141 -5.50 9.76 -5.98
C ASP A 141 -4.32 9.34 -5.09
N ILE A 142 -4.57 9.02 -3.81
CA ILE A 142 -3.57 8.41 -2.92
C ILE A 142 -3.06 7.11 -3.54
N ARG A 143 -3.97 6.22 -3.96
CA ARG A 143 -3.61 4.99 -4.68
C ARG A 143 -2.77 5.27 -5.93
N LEU A 144 -3.14 6.27 -6.74
CA LEU A 144 -2.41 6.62 -7.97
C LEU A 144 -0.97 7.07 -7.69
N TRP A 145 -0.73 7.77 -6.58
CA TRP A 145 0.63 8.10 -6.12
C TRP A 145 1.43 6.83 -5.80
N PHE A 146 0.84 5.88 -5.08
CA PHE A 146 1.47 4.58 -4.80
C PHE A 146 1.68 3.71 -6.05
N VAL A 147 0.76 3.74 -7.03
CA VAL A 147 0.95 3.08 -8.34
C VAL A 147 2.15 3.66 -9.09
N ARG A 148 2.33 5.00 -9.08
CA ARG A 148 3.55 5.62 -9.65
C ARG A 148 4.81 5.22 -8.88
N LEU A 149 4.73 5.16 -7.54
CA LEU A 149 5.85 4.76 -6.71
C LEU A 149 6.28 3.31 -7.02
N ASP A 150 5.32 2.40 -7.11
CA ASP A 150 5.54 0.98 -7.43
C ASP A 150 6.11 0.80 -8.84
N ALA A 151 5.57 1.52 -9.84
CA ALA A 151 6.10 1.50 -11.21
C ALA A 151 7.54 2.00 -11.32
N MET A 152 8.03 2.79 -10.35
CA MET A 152 9.40 3.31 -10.33
C MET A 152 10.33 2.51 -9.43
N TYR A 153 9.84 1.97 -8.31
CA TYR A 153 10.62 1.21 -7.34
C TYR A 153 9.90 -0.11 -7.01
N PRO A 154 9.73 -1.04 -7.97
CA PRO A 154 8.84 -2.21 -7.81
C PRO A 154 9.36 -3.24 -6.79
N TRP A 155 10.64 -3.16 -6.40
CA TRP A 155 11.25 -3.93 -5.32
C TRP A 155 10.98 -3.34 -3.91
N LEU A 156 10.42 -2.12 -3.81
CA LEU A 156 10.18 -1.41 -2.55
C LEU A 156 9.47 -2.22 -1.44
N PRO A 157 8.49 -3.12 -1.73
CA PRO A 157 7.86 -3.97 -0.72
C PRO A 157 8.82 -4.64 0.27
N VAL A 158 10.04 -4.99 -0.17
CA VAL A 158 11.03 -5.68 0.66
C VAL A 158 11.68 -4.82 1.76
N LEU A 159 11.60 -3.49 1.62
CA LEU A 159 12.18 -2.50 2.53
C LEU A 159 11.15 -1.90 3.51
N LEU A 160 9.87 -2.17 3.31
CA LEU A 160 8.80 -1.62 4.16
C LEU A 160 8.88 -2.15 5.60
N ASP A 161 8.38 -1.37 6.56
CA ASP A 161 8.22 -1.80 7.95
C ASP A 161 7.05 -2.78 8.08
N TRP A 162 7.30 -4.04 7.71
CA TRP A 162 6.32 -5.13 7.72
C TRP A 162 5.62 -5.29 9.07
N ARG A 163 6.31 -4.97 10.18
CA ARG A 163 5.79 -5.10 11.55
C ARG A 163 4.70 -4.06 11.85
N ALA A 164 4.82 -2.86 11.29
CA ALA A 164 3.85 -1.78 11.39
C ALA A 164 2.69 -1.89 10.37
N GLY A 165 2.58 -3.01 9.65
CA GLY A 165 1.54 -3.20 8.63
C GLY A 165 1.81 -2.47 7.32
N GLU A 166 3.01 -1.88 7.12
CA GLU A 166 3.31 -1.09 5.91
C GLU A 166 3.19 -1.90 4.62
N LEU A 167 3.54 -3.19 4.64
CA LEU A 167 3.40 -4.08 3.50
C LEU A 167 1.93 -4.33 3.14
N ALA A 168 1.07 -4.53 4.14
CA ALA A 168 -0.37 -4.71 3.92
C ALA A 168 -1.02 -3.41 3.42
N ARG A 169 -0.62 -2.26 3.97
CA ARG A 169 -1.06 -0.93 3.49
C ARG A 169 -0.62 -0.67 2.05
N TYR A 170 0.62 -1.00 1.70
CA TYR A 170 1.14 -0.86 0.34
C TYR A 170 0.39 -1.77 -0.64
N ALA A 171 0.15 -3.03 -0.27
CA ALA A 171 -0.70 -3.93 -1.05
C ALA A 171 -2.12 -3.36 -1.21
N ALA A 172 -2.74 -2.79 -0.17
CA ALA A 172 -4.07 -2.17 -0.26
C ALA A 172 -4.12 -0.99 -1.24
N MET A 173 -3.03 -0.24 -1.40
CA MET A 173 -2.97 0.83 -2.40
C MET A 173 -3.00 0.31 -3.84
N LEU A 174 -2.50 -0.90 -4.09
CA LEU A 174 -2.29 -1.47 -5.43
C LEU A 174 -3.34 -2.52 -5.81
N VAL A 175 -3.76 -3.34 -4.85
CA VAL A 175 -4.65 -4.50 -5.03
C VAL A 175 -6.11 -4.12 -4.68
N PRO A 176 -7.12 -4.58 -5.43
CA PRO A 176 -8.53 -4.50 -5.02
C PRO A 176 -8.75 -5.13 -3.64
N HIS A 177 -9.43 -4.40 -2.76
CA HIS A 177 -9.70 -4.81 -1.39
C HIS A 177 -10.99 -4.16 -0.88
N GLN A 178 -11.42 -4.59 0.31
CA GLN A 178 -12.50 -4.01 1.11
C GLN A 178 -12.00 -3.80 2.55
N MET A 179 -12.60 -2.86 3.27
CA MET A 179 -12.32 -2.63 4.69
C MET A 179 -13.36 -3.35 5.55
N SER A 180 -12.88 -4.16 6.50
CA SER A 180 -13.69 -4.84 7.51
C SER A 180 -13.32 -4.36 8.91
N MET A 181 -14.33 -3.96 9.70
CA MET A 181 -14.14 -3.56 11.10
C MET A 181 -13.60 -4.69 11.99
N ARG A 182 -13.76 -5.97 11.58
CA ARG A 182 -13.26 -7.17 12.29
C ARG A 182 -11.94 -7.68 11.71
N MET A 183 -11.81 -7.71 10.39
CA MET A 183 -10.67 -8.33 9.69
C MET A 183 -9.62 -7.34 9.16
N GLY A 184 -9.82 -6.03 9.31
CA GLY A 184 -8.95 -5.03 8.70
C GLY A 184 -9.11 -5.03 7.18
N VAL A 185 -8.01 -5.01 6.43
CA VAL A 185 -8.06 -5.15 4.97
C VAL A 185 -8.41 -6.59 4.58
N VAL A 186 -9.38 -6.76 3.68
CA VAL A 186 -9.71 -8.02 3.01
C VAL A 186 -9.48 -7.84 1.52
N PHE A 187 -8.57 -8.62 0.94
CA PHE A 187 -8.22 -8.48 -0.48
C PHE A 187 -9.11 -9.34 -1.38
N ASN A 188 -9.23 -8.96 -2.65
CA ASN A 188 -9.62 -9.94 -3.66
C ASN A 188 -8.49 -10.99 -3.79
N PRO A 189 -8.77 -12.29 -3.58
CA PRO A 189 -7.71 -13.30 -3.47
C PRO A 189 -6.93 -13.49 -4.78
N GLU A 190 -7.60 -13.48 -5.93
CA GLU A 190 -6.93 -13.67 -7.23
C GLU A 190 -6.00 -12.50 -7.57
N ALA A 191 -6.42 -11.26 -7.30
CA ALA A 191 -5.59 -10.08 -7.50
C ALA A 191 -4.41 -10.02 -6.51
N LEU A 192 -4.61 -10.49 -5.27
CA LEU A 192 -3.52 -10.57 -4.30
C LEU A 192 -2.50 -11.65 -4.67
N GLU A 193 -2.94 -12.81 -5.16
CA GLU A 193 -2.06 -13.87 -5.66
C GLU A 193 -1.17 -13.36 -6.81
N LEU A 194 -1.77 -12.74 -7.83
CA LEU A 194 -1.04 -12.17 -8.96
C LEU A 194 -0.02 -11.11 -8.49
N PHE A 195 -0.42 -10.22 -7.58
CA PHE A 195 0.46 -9.23 -6.98
C PHE A 195 1.64 -9.87 -6.23
N VAL A 196 1.38 -10.90 -5.40
CA VAL A 196 2.43 -11.57 -4.63
C VAL A 196 3.41 -12.28 -5.55
N VAL A 197 2.94 -13.02 -6.57
CA VAL A 197 3.81 -13.70 -7.54
C VAL A 197 4.66 -12.70 -8.32
N GLU A 198 4.08 -11.59 -8.78
CA GLU A 198 4.79 -10.49 -9.44
C GLU A 198 5.90 -9.91 -8.54
N LYS A 199 5.56 -9.55 -7.29
CA LYS A 199 6.54 -8.97 -6.36
C LYS A 199 7.61 -9.98 -5.95
N VAL A 200 7.31 -11.28 -5.88
CA VAL A 200 8.32 -12.32 -5.66
C VAL A 200 9.33 -12.35 -6.80
N PHE A 201 8.90 -12.29 -8.06
CA PHE A 201 9.83 -12.24 -9.20
C PHE A 201 10.72 -11.00 -9.19
N VAL A 202 10.13 -9.82 -8.95
CA VAL A 202 10.87 -8.55 -8.89
C VAL A 202 11.87 -8.55 -7.73
N VAL A 203 11.42 -8.84 -6.51
CA VAL A 203 12.25 -8.79 -5.31
C VAL A 203 13.33 -9.86 -5.34
N TYR A 204 13.05 -11.07 -5.83
CA TYR A 204 14.07 -12.11 -5.96
C TYR A 204 15.20 -11.69 -6.90
N SER A 205 14.84 -11.23 -8.11
CA SER A 205 15.80 -10.84 -9.14
C SER A 205 16.65 -9.66 -8.66
N TRP A 206 16.01 -8.63 -8.13
CA TRP A 206 16.69 -7.44 -7.61
C TRP A 206 17.60 -7.76 -6.42
N LEU A 207 17.17 -8.58 -5.46
CA LEU A 207 18.03 -9.01 -4.36
C LEU A 207 19.24 -9.83 -4.84
N LYS A 208 19.06 -10.65 -5.90
CA LYS A 208 20.13 -11.48 -6.48
C LYS A 208 21.19 -10.63 -7.20
N GLU A 209 20.78 -9.62 -7.96
CA GLU A 209 21.67 -8.66 -8.64
C GLU A 209 22.57 -7.89 -7.68
N HIS A 210 22.11 -7.68 -6.44
CA HIS A 210 22.78 -6.90 -5.40
C HIS A 210 23.27 -7.76 -4.23
N HIS A 211 23.38 -9.08 -4.43
CA HIS A 211 23.82 -10.03 -3.40
C HIS A 211 25.35 -10.12 -3.35
N ASP A 212 25.96 -9.52 -2.32
CA ASP A 212 27.25 -9.99 -1.82
C ASP A 212 27.03 -11.12 -0.80
N SER A 213 28.08 -11.88 -0.50
CA SER A 213 28.13 -13.05 0.42
C SER A 213 27.61 -12.85 1.86
N GLU A 214 27.15 -11.66 2.23
CA GLU A 214 26.66 -11.29 3.57
C GLU A 214 25.20 -10.80 3.57
N SER A 215 24.55 -10.64 2.40
CA SER A 215 23.15 -10.24 2.35
C SER A 215 22.23 -11.42 2.71
N PRO A 216 21.06 -11.21 3.34
CA PRO A 216 20.07 -12.27 3.54
C PRO A 216 19.75 -12.98 2.22
N LEU A 217 19.61 -14.31 2.29
CA LEU A 217 19.46 -15.16 1.11
C LEU A 217 18.24 -14.69 0.27
N PRO A 218 18.38 -14.35 -1.01
CA PRO A 218 17.31 -13.72 -1.80
C PRO A 218 15.99 -14.51 -1.78
N ARG A 219 16.07 -15.85 -1.84
CA ARG A 219 14.91 -16.76 -1.71
C ARG A 219 14.21 -16.62 -0.36
N LEU A 220 14.96 -16.56 0.74
CA LEU A 220 14.38 -16.45 2.09
C LEU A 220 13.62 -15.13 2.26
N LYS A 221 14.23 -14.00 1.88
CA LYS A 221 13.60 -12.68 2.03
C LYS A 221 12.36 -12.52 1.14
N ALA A 222 12.36 -13.09 -0.08
CA ALA A 222 11.18 -13.13 -0.95
C ALA A 222 10.07 -14.04 -0.38
N LYS A 223 10.42 -15.24 0.13
CA LYS A 223 9.47 -16.13 0.82
C LYS A 223 8.86 -15.48 2.06
N ASP A 224 9.64 -14.75 2.85
CA ASP A 224 9.15 -14.07 4.05
C ASP A 224 8.18 -12.94 3.70
N MET A 225 8.46 -12.17 2.63
CA MET A 225 7.55 -11.15 2.12
C MET A 225 6.20 -11.75 1.67
N ALA A 226 6.24 -12.85 0.90
CA ALA A 226 5.03 -13.55 0.48
C ALA A 226 4.24 -14.10 1.69
N ARG A 227 4.93 -14.64 2.71
CA ARG A 227 4.30 -15.15 3.94
C ARG A 227 3.59 -14.06 4.73
N MET A 228 4.15 -12.84 4.78
CA MET A 228 3.48 -11.68 5.39
C MET A 228 2.17 -11.29 4.69
N LEU A 229 1.99 -11.69 3.42
CA LEU A 229 0.77 -11.50 2.63
C LEU A 229 -0.10 -12.76 2.56
N GLY A 230 0.26 -13.83 3.28
CA GLY A 230 -0.51 -15.08 3.39
C GLY A 230 -0.09 -16.23 2.47
N PHE A 231 0.97 -16.06 1.67
CA PHE A 231 1.35 -17.04 0.65
C PHE A 231 2.61 -17.84 1.03
N GLY A 232 2.58 -19.15 0.81
CA GLY A 232 3.75 -20.02 0.84
C GLY A 232 4.33 -20.20 -0.55
N ILE A 233 5.59 -19.80 -0.76
CA ILE A 233 6.29 -19.95 -2.04
C ILE A 233 7.29 -21.10 -1.98
N GLY A 234 7.17 -22.07 -2.88
CA GLY A 234 8.08 -23.21 -3.04
C GLY A 234 9.43 -22.82 -3.68
N ASP A 235 10.44 -23.69 -3.56
CA ASP A 235 11.75 -23.43 -4.17
C ASP A 235 11.74 -23.52 -5.70
N ASP A 236 10.88 -24.37 -6.26
CA ASP A 236 10.71 -24.59 -7.70
C ASP A 236 10.47 -23.29 -8.49
N LEU A 237 9.76 -22.32 -7.90
CA LEU A 237 9.50 -21.01 -8.54
C LEU A 237 10.80 -20.23 -8.76
N PHE A 238 11.72 -20.26 -7.79
CA PHE A 238 13.02 -19.59 -7.90
C PHE A 238 13.93 -20.35 -8.86
N ASP A 239 13.86 -21.67 -8.87
CA ASP A 239 14.59 -22.50 -9.83
C ASP A 239 14.17 -22.17 -11.28
N LEU A 240 12.86 -22.01 -11.55
CA LEU A 240 12.37 -21.57 -12.87
C LEU A 240 12.96 -20.22 -13.30
N VAL A 241 13.05 -19.25 -12.39
CA VAL A 241 13.68 -17.93 -12.66
C VAL A 241 15.19 -18.07 -12.92
N ASP A 242 15.88 -18.92 -12.17
CA ASP A 242 17.32 -19.12 -12.33
C ASP A 242 17.70 -19.89 -13.61
N HIS A 243 16.81 -20.75 -14.14
CA HIS A 243 17.04 -21.46 -15.40
C HIS A 243 17.03 -20.53 -16.63
N HIS A 244 16.26 -19.44 -16.62
CA HIS A 244 16.21 -18.48 -17.73
C HIS A 244 17.35 -17.45 -17.70
N ASN A 245 18.03 -17.29 -16.56
CA ASN A 245 19.10 -16.30 -16.37
C ASN A 245 20.51 -16.90 -16.51
N LYS A 246 20.66 -17.96 -17.32
CA LYS A 246 21.92 -18.60 -17.72
C LYS A 246 22.13 -18.44 -19.22
#